data_AF-A0A0G4NJ92-F1
#
_entry.id   AF-A0A0G4NJ92-F1
#
_cell.length_a   1.000
_cell.length_b   1.000
_cell.length_c   1.000
_cell.angle_alpha   90.00
_cell.angle_beta   90.00
_cell.angle_gamma   90.00
#
_symmetry.space_group_name_H-M   'P 1'
#
loop_
_entity.id
_entity.type
_entity.pdbx_description
1 polymer ?
#
loop_
_entity_poly.entity_id
_entity_poly.type
_entity_poly.pdbx_seq_one_letter_code
_entity_poly.pdbx_strand_id
1 'polypeptide(L)'
;MFFHLQYIHLFRPFLKYTPAASPLPSHVSPRRICTANAGAISKLMRLYKKTWNLRQICNIAVYMVHSACTIHMLNLPEKTARRDITHGVKHLEEIAEDWPCARRTLGIISVLGRKWNVELP
;
A
#
# COMPACT_ATOMS: atom_id res chain seq x y z
N MET A 1 -10.48 -2.81 -6.34
CA MET A 1 -9.37 -2.74 -5.35
C MET A 1 -9.38 -3.90 -4.35
N PHE A 2 -10.54 -4.33 -3.82
CA PHE A 2 -10.62 -5.41 -2.82
C PHE A 2 -9.96 -6.74 -3.24
N PHE A 3 -10.11 -7.15 -4.51
CA PHE A 3 -9.39 -8.30 -5.06
C PHE A 3 -7.87 -8.24 -4.81
N HIS A 4 -7.24 -7.11 -5.12
CA HIS A 4 -5.79 -6.92 -4.92
C HIS A 4 -5.40 -6.94 -3.44
N LEU A 5 -6.26 -6.41 -2.57
CA LEU A 5 -6.06 -6.45 -1.13
C LEU A 5 -6.02 -7.90 -0.62
N GLN A 6 -6.91 -8.77 -1.10
CA GLN A 6 -6.92 -10.18 -0.70
C GLN A 6 -5.62 -10.90 -1.07
N TYR A 7 -5.08 -10.63 -2.26
CA TYR A 7 -3.77 -11.17 -2.66
C TYR A 7 -2.64 -10.65 -1.76
N ILE A 8 -2.65 -9.36 -1.38
CA ILE A 8 -1.67 -8.84 -0.43
C ILE A 8 -1.77 -9.60 0.90
N HIS A 9 -2.97 -9.77 1.46
CA HIS A 9 -3.12 -10.49 2.73
C HIS A 9 -2.70 -11.95 2.65
N LEU A 10 -3.02 -12.63 1.55
CA LEU A 10 -2.65 -14.02 1.35
C LEU A 10 -1.13 -14.19 1.34
N PHE A 11 -0.40 -13.32 0.63
CA PHE A 11 1.04 -13.49 0.41
C PHE A 11 1.95 -12.75 1.39
N ARG A 12 1.45 -11.73 2.09
CA ARG A 12 2.24 -10.91 3.03
C ARG A 12 2.94 -11.71 4.13
N PRO A 13 2.32 -12.75 4.76
CA PRO A 13 2.99 -13.56 5.79
C PRO A 13 4.29 -14.23 5.31
N PHE A 14 4.43 -14.43 3.99
CA PHE A 14 5.58 -15.10 3.41
C PHE A 14 6.74 -14.14 3.06
N LEU A 15 6.55 -12.82 3.18
CA LEU A 15 7.60 -11.84 2.89
C LEU A 15 8.82 -11.93 3.84
N LYS A 16 8.66 -12.60 4.99
CA LYS A 16 9.74 -12.83 5.96
C LYS A 16 10.68 -13.99 5.58
N TYR A 17 10.26 -14.88 4.67
CA TYR A 17 11.07 -16.03 4.30
C TYR A 17 12.04 -15.69 3.17
N THR A 18 13.21 -16.32 3.20
CA THR A 18 14.10 -16.35 2.05
C THR A 18 13.52 -17.29 0.98
N PRO A 19 13.91 -17.17 -0.30
CA PRO A 19 13.45 -18.09 -1.35
C PRO A 19 13.69 -19.58 -1.00
N ALA A 20 14.78 -19.90 -0.30
CA ALA A 20 15.12 -21.26 0.09
C ALA A 20 14.32 -21.78 1.30
N ALA A 21 13.87 -20.90 2.21
CA ALA A 21 13.14 -21.26 3.42
C ALA A 21 11.61 -21.08 3.27
N SER A 22 11.15 -20.69 2.09
CA SER A 22 9.73 -20.45 1.81
C SER A 22 8.96 -21.78 1.74
N PRO A 23 7.79 -21.90 2.39
CA PRO A 23 6.93 -23.08 2.25
C PRO A 23 6.15 -23.09 0.91
N LEU A 24 6.35 -22.09 0.05
CA LEU A 24 5.69 -21.97 -1.25
C LEU A 24 6.51 -22.60 -2.36
N PRO A 25 5.87 -23.03 -3.47
CA PRO A 25 6.58 -23.49 -4.66
C PRO A 25 7.60 -22.47 -5.16
N SER A 26 8.74 -22.94 -5.68
CA SER A 26 9.88 -22.11 -6.09
C SER A 26 9.56 -21.05 -7.17
N HIS A 27 8.54 -21.29 -7.99
CA HIS A 27 8.09 -20.35 -9.03
C HIS A 27 7.20 -19.22 -8.48
N VAL A 28 6.74 -19.32 -7.22
CA VAL A 28 5.87 -18.32 -6.59
C VAL A 28 6.72 -17.32 -5.82
N SER A 29 6.65 -16.05 -6.21
CA SER A 29 7.32 -14.96 -5.50
C SER A 29 6.31 -14.09 -4.75
N PRO A 30 6.19 -14.24 -3.42
CA PRO A 30 5.31 -13.39 -2.60
C PRO A 30 5.61 -11.90 -2.76
N ARG A 31 6.89 -11.54 -2.83
CA ARG A 31 7.31 -10.15 -3.03
C ARG A 31 6.77 -9.61 -4.35
N ARG A 32 6.95 -10.32 -5.46
CA ARG A 32 6.43 -9.91 -6.77
C ARG A 32 4.92 -9.78 -6.77
N ILE A 33 4.20 -10.73 -6.15
CA ILE A 33 2.73 -10.73 -6.09
C ILE A 33 2.23 -9.54 -5.26
N CYS A 34 2.78 -9.32 -4.06
CA CYS A 34 2.40 -8.18 -3.22
C CYS A 34 2.69 -6.84 -3.92
N THR A 35 3.88 -6.69 -4.53
CA THR A 35 4.26 -5.47 -5.26
C THR A 35 3.31 -5.18 -6.42
N ALA A 36 2.98 -6.18 -7.24
CA ALA A 36 2.07 -6.01 -8.37
C ALA A 36 0.67 -5.57 -7.92
N ASN A 37 0.15 -6.21 -6.85
CA ASN A 37 -1.18 -5.87 -6.32
C ASN A 37 -1.21 -4.50 -5.62
N ALA A 38 -0.14 -4.13 -4.90
CA ALA A 38 -0.01 -2.79 -4.32
C ALA A 38 0.04 -1.70 -5.41
N GLY A 39 0.78 -1.94 -6.49
CA GLY A 39 0.83 -1.05 -7.66
C GLY A 39 -0.54 -0.92 -8.35
N ALA A 40 -1.29 -2.01 -8.47
CA ALA A 40 -2.64 -2.01 -9.03
C ALA A 40 -3.62 -1.18 -8.16
N ILE A 41 -3.55 -1.29 -6.84
CA ILE A 41 -4.30 -0.43 -5.91
C ILE A 41 -3.95 1.05 -6.15
N SER A 42 -2.66 1.40 -6.20
CA SER A 42 -2.24 2.79 -6.45
C SER A 42 -2.70 3.32 -7.81
N LYS A 43 -2.70 2.47 -8.85
CA LYS A 43 -3.22 2.83 -10.19
C LYS A 43 -4.72 3.12 -10.14
N LEU A 44 -5.50 2.26 -9.47
CA LEU A 44 -6.94 2.44 -9.32
C LEU A 44 -7.27 3.70 -8.52
N MET A 45 -6.52 4.02 -7.47
CA MET A 45 -6.71 5.25 -6.70
C MET A 45 -6.48 6.51 -7.53
N ARG A 46 -5.42 6.54 -8.34
CA ARG A 46 -5.17 7.67 -9.24
C ARG A 46 -6.28 7.85 -10.27
N LEU A 47 -6.79 6.73 -10.82
CA LEU A 47 -7.92 6.75 -11.74
C LEU A 47 -9.17 7.28 -11.05
N TYR A 48 -9.52 6.75 -9.88
CA TYR A 48 -10.67 7.19 -9.10
C TYR A 48 -10.60 8.68 -8.79
N LYS A 49 -9.46 9.17 -8.27
CA LYS A 49 -9.26 10.61 -7.98
C LYS A 49 -9.50 11.46 -9.22
N LYS A 50 -8.95 11.06 -10.38
CA LYS A 50 -9.11 11.79 -11.64
C LYS A 50 -10.57 11.89 -12.07
N THR A 51 -11.38 10.88 -11.79
CA THR A 51 -12.78 10.82 -12.23
C THR A 51 -13.75 11.45 -11.21
N TRP A 52 -13.51 11.27 -9.92
CA TRP A 52 -14.54 11.51 -8.89
C TRP A 52 -14.07 12.18 -7.59
N ASN A 53 -12.82 12.66 -7.48
CA ASN A 53 -12.22 13.09 -6.20
C ASN A 53 -12.14 11.90 -5.20
N LEU A 54 -11.53 12.08 -4.03
CA LEU A 54 -11.39 11.06 -2.98
C LEU A 54 -12.16 11.37 -1.68
N ARG A 55 -12.67 12.60 -1.52
CA ARG A 55 -13.38 13.05 -0.32
C ARG A 55 -14.51 12.11 0.16
N GLN A 56 -15.32 11.59 -0.75
CA GLN A 56 -16.44 10.68 -0.43
C GLN A 56 -16.20 9.23 -0.84
N ILE A 57 -14.95 8.81 -1.00
CA ILE A 57 -14.65 7.40 -1.32
C ILE A 57 -15.11 6.48 -0.19
N CYS A 58 -15.55 5.27 -0.53
CA CYS A 58 -15.96 4.28 0.46
C CYS A 58 -14.82 3.98 1.47
N ASN A 59 -15.13 4.03 2.77
CA ASN A 59 -14.19 3.90 3.89
C ASN A 59 -13.16 2.77 3.77
N ILE A 60 -13.56 1.61 3.25
CA ILE A 60 -12.66 0.45 3.11
C ILE A 60 -11.47 0.76 2.17
N ALA A 61 -11.59 1.75 1.29
CA ALA A 61 -10.49 2.20 0.44
C ALA A 61 -9.29 2.69 1.25
N VAL A 62 -9.52 3.29 2.43
CA VAL A 62 -8.44 3.71 3.36
C VAL A 62 -7.59 2.51 3.77
N TYR A 63 -8.22 1.39 4.12
CA TYR A 63 -7.51 0.17 4.49
C TYR A 63 -6.75 -0.46 3.31
N MET A 64 -7.31 -0.38 2.10
CA MET A 64 -6.65 -0.85 0.89
C MET A 64 -5.40 -0.02 0.58
N VAL A 65 -5.50 1.31 0.70
CA VAL A 65 -4.36 2.24 0.50
C VAL A 65 -3.31 2.03 1.56
N HIS A 66 -3.71 1.91 2.84
CA HIS A 66 -2.79 1.57 3.93
C HIS A 66 -1.98 0.31 3.61
N SER A 67 -2.66 -0.78 3.24
CA SER A 67 -2.02 -2.05 2.93
C SER A 67 -1.05 -1.93 1.75
N ALA A 68 -1.44 -1.22 0.68
CA ALA A 68 -0.55 -0.96 -0.45
C ALA A 68 0.66 -0.10 -0.06
N CYS A 69 0.47 0.98 0.70
CA CYS A 69 1.54 1.85 1.18
C CYS A 69 2.59 1.09 1.99
N THR A 70 2.17 0.15 2.84
CA THR A 70 3.14 -0.67 3.58
C THR A 70 4.00 -1.56 2.68
N ILE A 71 3.48 -2.04 1.54
CA ILE A 71 4.27 -2.78 0.55
C ILE A 71 5.21 -1.83 -0.19
N HIS A 72 4.76 -0.63 -0.57
CA HIS A 72 5.61 0.38 -1.22
C HIS A 72 6.80 0.76 -0.34
N MET A 73 6.58 0.95 0.97
CA MET A 73 7.67 1.21 1.92
C MET A 73 8.70 0.08 1.98
N LEU A 74 8.27 -1.19 1.89
CA LEU A 74 9.17 -2.36 1.88
C LEU A 74 9.97 -2.50 0.58
N ASN A 75 9.58 -1.79 -0.49
CA ASN A 75 10.23 -1.82 -1.79
C ASN A 75 11.11 -0.60 -2.05
N LEU A 76 11.22 0.33 -1.10
CA LEU A 76 12.17 1.42 -1.22
C LEU A 76 13.61 0.89 -1.25
N PRO A 77 14.50 1.51 -2.06
CA PRO A 77 14.36 2.81 -2.69
C PRO A 77 13.82 2.82 -4.14
N GLU A 78 13.12 1.77 -4.60
CA GLU A 78 12.63 1.69 -5.98
C GLU A 78 11.82 2.94 -6.39
N LYS A 79 12.13 3.49 -7.58
CA LYS A 79 11.53 4.76 -8.06
C LYS A 79 10.00 4.68 -8.15
N THR A 80 9.46 3.53 -8.57
CA THR A 80 8.02 3.28 -8.67
C THR A 80 7.38 3.28 -7.28
N ALA A 81 8.01 2.60 -6.31
CA ALA A 81 7.57 2.53 -4.92
C ALA A 81 7.57 3.92 -4.26
N ARG A 82 8.63 4.71 -4.48
CA ARG A 82 8.71 6.11 -4.02
C ARG A 82 7.56 6.96 -4.56
N ARG A 83 7.32 6.91 -5.88
CA ARG A 83 6.19 7.61 -6.49
C ARG A 83 4.85 7.16 -5.90
N ASP A 84 4.66 5.85 -5.75
CA ASP A 84 3.38 5.28 -5.31
C ASP A 84 3.10 5.53 -3.82
N ILE A 85 4.10 5.54 -2.94
CA ILE A 85 3.92 5.97 -1.53
C ILE A 85 3.60 7.46 -1.45
N THR A 86 4.25 8.31 -2.24
CA THR A 86 3.94 9.75 -2.26
C THR A 86 2.51 10.04 -2.68
N HIS A 87 2.02 9.39 -3.74
CA HIS A 87 0.60 9.52 -4.09
C HIS A 87 -0.32 8.91 -3.03
N GLY A 88 0.06 7.79 -2.43
CA GLY A 88 -0.71 7.15 -1.36
C GLY A 88 -0.93 8.07 -0.15
N VAL A 89 0.12 8.75 0.31
CA VAL A 89 0.06 9.74 1.40
C VAL A 89 -0.86 10.90 1.01
N LYS A 90 -0.65 11.52 -0.16
CA LYS A 90 -1.49 12.63 -0.64
C LYS A 90 -2.97 12.26 -0.81
N HIS A 91 -3.24 11.04 -1.25
CA HIS A 91 -4.61 10.54 -1.33
C HIS A 91 -5.24 10.38 0.06
N LEU A 92 -4.49 9.87 1.03
CA LEU A 92 -4.97 9.76 2.41
C LEU A 92 -5.20 11.13 3.07
N GLU A 93 -4.38 12.14 2.76
CA GLU A 93 -4.60 13.52 3.22
C GLU A 93 -5.93 14.07 2.72
N GLU A 94 -6.23 13.92 1.43
CA GLU A 94 -7.51 14.34 0.85
C GLU A 94 -8.71 13.59 1.43
N ILE A 95 -8.59 12.27 1.65
CA ILE A 95 -9.64 11.47 2.28
C ILE A 95 -9.84 11.88 3.75
N ALA A 96 -8.79 12.32 4.43
CA ALA A 96 -8.81 12.69 5.85
C ALA A 96 -9.59 13.97 6.17
N GLU A 97 -9.97 14.74 5.15
CA GLU A 97 -10.88 15.88 5.28
C GLU A 97 -12.27 15.44 5.75
N ASP A 98 -12.79 14.31 5.24
CA ASP A 98 -14.13 13.82 5.57
C ASP A 98 -14.12 12.51 6.36
N TRP A 99 -13.02 11.75 6.32
CA TRP A 99 -12.91 10.44 6.98
C TRP A 99 -11.77 10.39 8.00
N PRO A 100 -12.07 10.46 9.32
CA PRO A 100 -11.06 10.43 10.38
C PRO A 100 -10.17 9.17 10.39
N CYS A 101 -10.64 8.07 9.80
CA CYS A 101 -9.85 6.84 9.67
C CYS A 101 -8.61 7.01 8.76
N ALA A 102 -8.67 7.90 7.76
CA ALA A 102 -7.51 8.22 6.92
C ALA A 102 -6.46 9.00 7.69
N ARG A 103 -6.87 9.93 8.58
CA ARG A 103 -5.95 10.63 9.49
C ARG A 103 -5.21 9.68 10.42
N ARG A 104 -5.93 8.71 11.01
CA ARG A 104 -5.29 7.63 11.80
C ARG A 104 -4.30 6.82 10.97
N THR A 105 -4.66 6.53 9.72
CA THR A 105 -3.79 5.77 8.80
C THR A 105 -2.50 6.51 8.47
N LEU A 106 -2.56 7.83 8.24
CA LEU A 106 -1.36 8.66 8.08
C LEU A 106 -0.44 8.58 9.30
N GLY A 107 -1.01 8.62 10.51
CA GLY A 107 -0.25 8.42 11.75
C GLY A 107 0.45 7.06 11.82
N ILE A 108 -0.25 5.97 11.45
CA ILE A 108 0.34 4.62 11.39
C ILE A 108 1.50 4.57 10.38
N ILE A 109 1.31 5.13 9.18
CA ILE A 109 2.34 5.17 8.14
C ILE A 109 3.56 5.96 8.63
N SER A 110 3.37 7.11 9.28
CA SER A 110 4.45 7.91 9.88
C SER A 110 5.25 7.13 10.92
N VAL A 111 4.57 6.44 11.83
CA VAL A 111 5.21 5.59 12.85
C VAL A 111 6.01 4.45 12.20
N LEU A 112 5.45 3.79 11.19
CA LEU A 112 6.15 2.75 10.43
C LEU A 112 7.36 3.30 9.68
N GLY A 113 7.25 4.49 9.09
CA GLY A 113 8.37 5.16 8.41
C GLY A 113 9.55 5.34 9.34
N ARG A 114 9.32 5.91 10.54
CA ARG A 114 10.35 6.03 11.58
C ARG A 114 10.91 4.67 12.01
N LYS A 115 10.03 3.70 12.26
CA LYS A 115 10.44 2.36 12.72
C LYS A 115 11.30 1.62 11.70
N TRP A 116 11.05 1.81 10.41
CA TRP A 116 11.78 1.15 9.33
C TRP A 116 12.88 2.02 8.71
N ASN A 117 13.16 3.19 9.31
CA ASN A 117 14.12 4.17 8.81
C ASN A 117 13.89 4.55 7.33
N VAL A 118 12.61 4.76 7.00
CA VAL A 118 12.14 5.16 5.67
C VAL A 118 11.71 6.62 5.72
N GLU A 119 12.32 7.44 4.88
CA GLU A 119 11.88 8.82 4.66
C GLU A 119 10.56 8.82 3.88
N LEU A 120 9.55 9.43 4.49
CA LEU A 120 8.24 9.65 3.89
C LEU A 120 8.13 11.11 3.41
N PRO A 121 7.36 11.37 2.34
CA PRO A 121 7.13 12.70 1.81
C PRO A 121 6.26 13.58 2.71
#